data_AF-A0A2T0BFK3-F1
#
_entry.id   AF-A0A2T0BFK3-F1
#
_cell.length_a   1.000
_cell.length_b   1.000
_cell.length_c   1.000
_cell.angle_alpha   90.00
_cell.angle_beta   90.00
_cell.angle_gamma   90.00
#
_symmetry.space_group_name_H-M   'P 1'
#
loop_
_entity.id
_entity.type
_entity.pdbx_description
1 polymer ?
#
loop_
_entity_poly.entity_id
_entity_poly.type
_entity_poly.pdbx_seq_one_letter_code
_entity_poly.pdbx_strand_id
1 'polypeptide(L)'
;MDGIYIIITSVIFSILFRILFIGLNNSALKLFVPLQNITRNLKRKGICNTIISLSFILIALGIKIFFNLNIIEFGIILGLFFAFIDIIFEINFGSGRKDKNP
;
A
#
# COMPACT_ATOMS: atom_id res chain seq x y z
N MET A 1 -8.30 -23.00 4.14
CA MET A 1 -9.42 -22.09 3.80
C MET A 1 -9.12 -20.67 4.27
N ASP A 2 -8.66 -20.49 5.50
CA ASP A 2 -8.34 -19.18 6.11
C ASP A 2 -7.43 -18.28 5.28
N GLY A 3 -6.36 -18.82 4.70
CA GLY A 3 -5.45 -18.05 3.83
C GLY A 3 -6.14 -17.44 2.60
N ILE A 4 -7.12 -18.14 2.02
CA ILE A 4 -7.88 -17.66 0.86
C ILE A 4 -8.76 -16.47 1.27
N TYR A 5 -9.40 -16.54 2.43
CA TYR A 5 -10.20 -15.42 2.95
C TYR A 5 -9.35 -14.18 3.24
N ILE A 6 -8.14 -14.35 3.75
CA ILE A 6 -7.20 -13.23 3.97
C ILE A 6 -6.85 -12.58 2.64
N ILE A 7 -6.51 -13.38 1.62
CA ILE A 7 -6.15 -12.87 0.29
C ILE A 7 -7.32 -12.10 -0.33
N ILE A 8 -8.52 -12.69 -0.35
CA ILE A 8 -9.71 -12.05 -0.95
C ILE A 8 -10.03 -10.74 -0.23
N THR A 9 -10.08 -10.76 1.10
CA THR A 9 -10.38 -9.57 1.91
C THR A 9 -9.34 -8.49 1.68
N SER A 10 -8.05 -8.86 1.69
CA SER A 10 -6.95 -7.92 1.46
C SER A 10 -7.00 -7.28 0.08
N VAL A 11 -7.30 -8.04 -0.98
CA VAL A 11 -7.44 -7.50 -2.34
C VAL A 11 -8.61 -6.51 -2.42
N ILE A 12 -9.78 -6.87 -1.91
CA ILE A 12 -10.97 -6.01 -1.95
C ILE A 12 -10.71 -4.69 -1.21
N PHE A 13 -10.19 -4.77 0.01
CA PHE A 13 -9.93 -3.58 0.81
C PHE A 13 -8.76 -2.76 0.28
N SER A 14 -7.75 -3.38 -0.32
CA SER A 14 -6.67 -2.67 -1.02
C SER A 14 -7.22 -1.78 -2.13
N ILE A 15 -8.16 -2.30 -2.94
CA ILE A 15 -8.80 -1.50 -4.00
C ILE A 15 -9.58 -0.32 -3.39
N LEU A 16 -10.36 -0.56 -2.35
CA LEU A 16 -11.13 0.49 -1.67
C LEU A 16 -10.23 1.59 -1.09
N PHE A 17 -9.20 1.22 -0.34
CA PHE A 17 -8.25 2.17 0.23
C PHE A 17 -7.45 2.90 -0.83
N ARG A 18 -7.12 2.24 -1.94
CA ARG A 18 -6.43 2.88 -3.06
C ARG A 18 -7.27 4.00 -3.67
N ILE A 19 -8.57 3.77 -3.89
CA ILE A 19 -9.48 4.82 -4.39
C ILE A 19 -9.50 5.99 -3.42
N LEU A 20 -9.61 5.72 -2.12
CA LEU A 20 -9.58 6.76 -1.08
C LEU A 20 -8.25 7.53 -1.12
N PHE A 21 -7.12 6.84 -1.13
CA PHE A 21 -5.80 7.48 -1.11
C PHE A 21 -5.51 8.28 -2.37
N ILE A 22 -5.93 7.82 -3.55
CA ILE A 22 -5.84 8.60 -4.79
C ILE A 22 -6.68 9.87 -4.67
N GLY A 23 -7.90 9.78 -4.14
CA GLY A 23 -8.75 10.94 -3.87
C GLY A 23 -8.08 11.93 -2.93
N LEU A 24 -7.51 11.46 -1.81
CA LEU A 24 -6.76 12.30 -0.88
C LEU A 24 -5.49 12.90 -1.51
N ASN A 25 -4.79 12.15 -2.36
CA ASN A 25 -3.57 12.63 -3.01
C ASN A 25 -3.85 13.68 -4.10
N ASN A 26 -4.99 13.59 -4.77
CA ASN A 26 -5.43 14.55 -5.78
C ASN A 26 -6.18 15.75 -5.17
N SER A 27 -6.54 15.68 -3.88
CA SER A 27 -7.13 16.80 -3.17
C SER A 27 -6.14 17.96 -3.01
N ALA A 28 -6.66 19.14 -2.64
CA ALA A 28 -5.84 20.32 -2.38
C ALA A 28 -4.73 20.08 -1.32
N LEU A 29 -4.93 19.11 -0.42
CA LEU A 29 -3.94 18.76 0.60
C LEU A 29 -2.74 17.99 0.05
N LYS A 30 -2.87 17.29 -1.09
CA LYS A 30 -1.78 16.49 -1.69
C LYS A 30 -1.05 15.62 -0.66
N LEU A 31 -1.82 14.95 0.21
CA LEU A 31 -1.35 14.47 1.51
C LEU A 31 -0.16 13.50 1.41
N PHE A 32 -0.09 12.70 0.35
CA PHE A 32 0.97 11.71 0.17
C PHE A 32 2.12 12.19 -0.72
N VAL A 33 2.02 13.35 -1.39
CA VAL A 33 3.07 13.90 -2.26
C VAL A 33 4.41 14.14 -1.54
N PRO A 34 4.45 14.71 -0.32
CA PRO A 34 5.72 14.83 0.41
C PRO A 34 6.37 13.48 0.68
N LEU A 35 5.56 12.48 1.02
CA LEU A 35 6.02 11.13 1.31
C LEU A 35 6.54 10.47 0.03
N GLN A 36 5.80 10.55 -1.07
CA GLN A 36 6.20 10.08 -2.41
C GLN A 36 7.55 10.66 -2.83
N ASN A 37 7.79 11.95 -2.60
CA ASN A 37 9.08 12.59 -2.91
C ASN A 37 10.24 12.02 -2.09
N ILE A 38 10.03 11.75 -0.80
CA ILE A 38 11.04 11.11 0.05
C ILE A 38 11.31 9.69 -0.47
N THR A 39 10.26 8.93 -0.78
CA THR A 39 10.40 7.55 -1.26
C THR A 39 11.05 7.48 -2.63
N ARG A 40 10.78 8.44 -3.52
CA ARG A 40 11.45 8.57 -4.82
C ARG A 40 12.96 8.80 -4.65
N ASN A 41 13.35 9.62 -3.67
CA ASN A 41 14.75 9.84 -3.33
C ASN A 41 15.41 8.58 -2.73
N LEU A 42 14.68 7.84 -1.88
CA LEU A 42 15.15 6.56 -1.31
C LEU A 42 15.34 5.49 -2.41
N LYS A 43 14.39 5.38 -3.35
CA LYS A 43 14.48 4.48 -4.50
C LYS A 43 15.67 4.84 -5.40
N ARG A 44 15.94 6.14 -5.61
CA ARG A 44 17.13 6.61 -6.35
C ARG A 44 18.44 6.23 -5.67
N LYS A 45 18.45 6.12 -4.34
CA LYS A 45 19.61 5.67 -3.55
C LYS A 45 19.78 4.13 -3.54
N GLY A 46 18.96 3.39 -4.28
CA GLY A 46 19.04 1.93 -4.35
C GLY A 46 18.44 1.21 -3.14
N ILE A 47 17.71 1.93 -2.26
CA ILE A 47 16.98 1.29 -1.17
C ILE A 47 15.79 0.54 -1.78
N CYS A 48 15.81 -0.78 -1.63
CA CYS A 48 14.95 -1.68 -2.36
C CYS A 48 13.52 -1.64 -1.79
N ASN A 49 12.52 -1.39 -2.64
CA ASN A 49 11.09 -1.43 -2.29
C ASN A 49 10.72 -2.70 -1.51
N THR A 50 11.37 -3.82 -1.82
CA THR A 50 11.21 -5.11 -1.16
C THR A 50 11.44 -5.06 0.36
N ILE A 51 12.46 -4.31 0.81
CA ILE A 51 12.77 -4.19 2.25
C ILE A 51 11.65 -3.46 2.96
N ILE A 52 11.14 -2.38 2.35
CA ILE A 52 10.07 -1.57 2.96
C ILE A 52 8.75 -2.36 2.96
N SER A 53 8.42 -3.05 1.86
CA SER A 53 7.25 -3.95 1.82
C SER A 53 7.35 -5.08 2.85
N LEU A 54 8.53 -5.66 3.05
CA LEU A 54 8.74 -6.70 4.06
C LEU A 54 8.52 -6.15 5.48
N SER A 55 9.04 -4.94 5.77
CA SER A 55 8.79 -4.26 7.04
C SER A 55 7.29 -4.04 7.29
N PHE A 56 6.52 -3.64 6.28
CA PHE A 56 5.08 -3.47 6.41
C PHE A 56 4.34 -4.79 6.71
N ILE A 57 4.76 -5.90 6.09
CA ILE A 57 4.21 -7.23 6.38
C ILE A 57 4.51 -7.64 7.83
N LEU A 58 5.74 -7.42 8.30
CA LEU A 58 6.13 -7.69 9.69
C LEU A 58 5.33 -6.85 10.68
N ILE A 59 5.09 -5.57 10.38
CA ILE A 59 4.24 -4.70 11.19
C ILE A 59 2.81 -5.22 11.23
N ALA A 60 2.24 -5.60 10.08
CA ALA A 60 0.89 -6.16 10.01
C ALA A 60 0.76 -7.45 10.85
N LEU A 61 1.75 -8.33 10.80
CA LEU A 61 1.82 -9.53 11.64
C LEU A 61 1.91 -9.19 13.13
N GLY A 62 2.73 -8.20 13.49
CA GLY A 62 2.83 -7.71 14.86
C GLY A 62 1.49 -7.18 15.39
N ILE A 63 0.78 -6.39 14.59
CA ILE A 63 -0.55 -5.86 14.91
C ILE A 63 -1.56 -7.01 15.10
N LYS A 64 -1.54 -8.02 14.21
CA LYS A 64 -2.40 -9.20 14.34
C LYS A 64 -2.23 -9.88 15.69
N ILE A 65 -0.98 -10.10 16.10
CA ILE A 65 -0.66 -10.80 17.35
C ILE A 65 -1.03 -9.94 18.55
N PHE A 66 -0.68 -8.64 18.53
CA PHE A 66 -0.90 -7.75 19.67
C PHE A 66 -2.38 -7.49 19.95
N PHE A 67 -3.19 -7.30 18.90
CA PHE A 67 -4.63 -7.02 19.02
C PHE A 67 -5.51 -8.27 18.89
N ASN A 68 -4.90 -9.45 18.71
CA ASN A 68 -5.60 -10.72 18.48
C ASN A 68 -6.67 -10.63 17.38
N LEU A 69 -6.28 -10.06 16.23
CA LEU A 69 -7.20 -9.78 15.14
C LEU A 69 -7.72 -11.05 14.49
N ASN A 70 -9.00 -11.03 14.13
CA ASN A 70 -9.61 -12.09 13.35
C ASN A 70 -9.11 -12.06 11.89
N ILE A 71 -9.46 -13.11 11.14
CA ILE A 71 -8.98 -13.31 9.75
C ILE A 71 -9.39 -12.16 8.82
N ILE A 72 -10.60 -11.62 9.01
CA ILE A 72 -11.16 -10.54 8.19
C ILE A 72 -10.46 -9.22 8.52
N GLU A 73 -10.36 -8.88 9.81
CA GLU A 73 -9.66 -7.70 10.31
C GLU A 73 -8.21 -7.66 9.85
N PHE A 74 -7.51 -8.80 9.95
CA PHE A 74 -6.15 -8.93 9.46
C PHE A 74 -6.07 -8.71 7.94
N GLY A 75 -7.03 -9.25 7.18
CA GLY A 75 -7.16 -9.00 5.75
C GLY A 75 -7.35 -7.51 5.43
N ILE A 76 -8.19 -6.80 6.19
CA ILE A 76 -8.41 -5.35 6.03
C ILE A 76 -7.10 -4.58 6.27
N ILE A 77 -6.36 -4.90 7.32
CA ILE A 77 -5.09 -4.23 7.63
C ILE A 77 -4.04 -4.49 6.56
N LEU A 78 -3.94 -5.73 6.05
CA LEU A 78 -3.06 -6.03 4.93
C LEU A 78 -3.46 -5.23 3.68
N GLY A 79 -4.76 -5.14 3.38
CA GLY A 79 -5.27 -4.34 2.27
C GLY A 79 -4.90 -2.86 2.41
N LEU A 80 -5.00 -2.31 3.62
CA LEU A 80 -4.58 -0.94 3.94
C LEU A 80 -3.09 -0.74 3.65
N PHE A 81 -2.23 -1.63 4.14
CA PHE A 81 -0.80 -1.54 3.92
C PHE A 81 -0.42 -1.68 2.44
N PHE A 82 -1.07 -2.57 1.70
CA PHE A 82 -0.84 -2.68 0.26
C PHE A 82 -1.21 -1.40 -0.48
N ALA A 83 -2.40 -0.84 -0.23
CA ALA A 83 -2.81 0.42 -0.83
C ALA A 83 -1.88 1.59 -0.44
N PHE A 84 -1.36 1.57 0.78
CA PHE A 84 -0.44 2.59 1.29
C PHE A 84 0.94 2.49 0.62
N ILE A 85 1.46 1.27 0.44
CA ILE A 85 2.69 1.04 -0.33
C ILE A 85 2.48 1.50 -1.77
N ASP A 86 1.37 1.12 -2.39
CA ASP A 86 1.08 1.48 -3.78
C ASP A 86 1.07 2.99 -3.99
N ILE A 87 0.40 3.76 -3.11
CA ILE A 87 0.35 5.22 -3.24
C ILE A 87 1.69 5.87 -2.96
N ILE A 88 2.45 5.40 -1.97
CA ILE A 88 3.74 6.01 -1.59
C ILE A 88 4.83 5.73 -2.61
N PHE A 89 4.87 4.50 -3.14
CA PHE A 89 5.89 4.08 -4.10
C PHE A 89 5.48 4.30 -5.56
N GLU A 90 4.31 4.87 -5.80
CA GLU A 90 3.69 5.02 -7.12
C GLU A 90 3.72 3.70 -7.91
N ILE A 91 3.52 2.57 -7.22
CA ILE A 91 3.51 1.25 -7.86
C ILE A 91 2.20 1.14 -8.61
N ASN A 92 2.23 1.54 -9.88
CA ASN A 92 1.10 1.39 -10.79
C ASN A 92 0.93 -0.09 -11.19
N PHE A 93 0.37 -0.91 -10.30
CA PHE A 93 -0.32 -2.12 -10.76
C PHE A 93 -1.62 -1.69 -11.45
N GLY A 94 -1.61 -1.68 -12.79
CA GLY A 94 -2.83 -1.59 -13.60
C GLY A 94 -3.23 -0.21 -14.14
N SER A 95 -2.30 0.71 -14.36
CA SER A 95 -2.53 1.84 -15.28
C SER A 95 -1.37 1.92 -16.24
N GLY A 96 -1.63 1.53 -17.50
CA GLY A 96 -0.67 1.69 -18.58
C GLY A 96 -0.15 3.13 -18.59
N ARG A 97 1.14 3.28 -18.32
CA ARG A 97 1.90 4.41 -18.86
C ARG A 97 1.76 4.35 -20.37
N LYS A 98 0.81 5.09 -20.93
CA LYS A 98 1.13 5.89 -22.10
C LYS A 98 2.04 7.01 -21.58
N ASP A 99 3.32 6.70 -21.48
CA ASP A 99 4.35 7.72 -21.66
C ASP A 99 4.07 8.33 -23.03
N LYS A 100 3.37 9.46 -23.03
CA LYS A 100 3.54 10.46 -24.06
C LYS A 100 4.49 11.50 -23.48
N ASN A 101 5.78 11.26 -23.74
CA ASN A 101 6.78 12.31 -23.89
C ASN A 101 6.25 13.38 -24.87
N PRO A 102 6.65 14.64 -24.70
CA PRO A 102 8.01 15.08 -25.02
C PRO A 102 8.85 15.55 -23.83
#